data_AF-A0A957IJN3-F1
#
_entry.id   AF-A0A957IJN3-F1
#
_cell.length_a   1.000
_cell.length_b   1.000
_cell.length_c   1.000
_cell.angle_alpha   90.00
_cell.angle_beta   90.00
_cell.angle_gamma   90.00
#
_symmetry.space_group_name_H-M   'P 1'
#
loop_
_entity.id
_entity.type
_entity.pdbx_description
1 polymer ?
#
loop_
_entity_poly.entity_id
_entity_poly.type
_entity_poly.pdbx_seq_one_letter_code
_entity_poly.pdbx_strand_id
1 'polypeptide(L)'
;MGPMNPALNTISQTLATDLGSQLEAVFLFGRQAVQSTRTAVSPPNLLLVISPEANMHAVRDSFYPLWQEHKALLKQPPLVATRHALRRHLEFNPHLALDMLQHGLQLAGQPMPANFFRTSVNPHEVYAHLAQQLLNASAALSQNSSPEDDALLNDLAQQICVQPVRATETAVARFNMVEQALTAVLQRLPAAQTWSKAAQTGPTSPNIPGLQAIYTENNKNIFVFNQLTPRQVGQINWQTLAQHLPQTDGSLHVTTVAQFCLVALYEKALDLRFNKYQHKWGVPFLARLTPSSQQILRQAARMPSYILVESLPHSYLTAANASDDTLHKLIHDFQNRMLNIQLENELLFRLGLIPAKFVPPQPLPERDTPAKQRLLAIFQHLEWWADFYQTTLQTES
;
A
#
# COMPACT_ATOMS: atom_id res chain seq x y z
N MET A 1 30.98 1.69 7.28
CA MET A 1 29.73 1.20 7.88
C MET A 1 29.37 2.17 8.99
N GLY A 2 28.23 2.84 8.93
CA GLY A 2 27.75 3.64 10.07
C GLY A 2 27.31 2.73 11.22
N PRO A 3 27.36 3.19 12.49
CA PRO A 3 26.90 2.38 13.61
C PRO A 3 25.38 2.16 13.49
N MET A 4 24.97 0.90 13.48
CA MET A 4 23.57 0.49 13.58
C MET A 4 22.97 1.00 14.89
N ASN A 5 21.71 1.44 14.87
CA ASN A 5 21.04 1.97 16.06
C ASN A 5 21.06 0.90 17.18
N PRO A 6 21.67 1.18 18.35
CA PRO A 6 21.83 0.19 19.41
C PRO A 6 20.49 -0.37 19.91
N ALA A 7 19.41 0.42 19.88
CA ALA A 7 18.08 -0.06 20.25
C ALA A 7 17.54 -1.12 19.26
N LEU A 8 17.82 -0.99 17.95
CA LEU A 8 17.42 -2.02 16.97
C LEU A 8 18.20 -3.31 17.15
N ASN A 9 19.46 -3.23 17.61
CA ASN A 9 20.24 -4.41 17.98
C ASN A 9 19.63 -5.08 19.21
N THR A 10 19.32 -4.31 20.26
CA THR A 10 18.67 -4.87 21.46
C THR A 10 17.38 -5.57 21.09
N ILE A 11 16.48 -4.90 20.35
CA ILE A 11 15.20 -5.49 19.93
C ILE A 11 15.40 -6.79 19.15
N SER A 12 16.27 -6.79 18.13
CA SER A 12 16.45 -7.97 17.28
C SER A 12 17.10 -9.15 18.02
N GLN A 13 18.05 -8.88 18.92
CA GLN A 13 18.70 -9.92 19.73
C GLN A 13 17.79 -10.48 20.83
N THR A 14 17.00 -9.63 21.50
CA THR A 14 16.00 -10.10 22.48
C THR A 14 14.97 -11.00 21.80
N LEU A 15 14.41 -10.58 20.66
CA LEU A 15 13.45 -11.41 19.93
C LEU A 15 14.06 -12.74 19.47
N ALA A 16 15.29 -12.74 18.95
CA ALA A 16 15.97 -13.97 18.56
C ALA A 16 16.24 -14.92 19.72
N THR A 17 16.56 -14.37 20.90
CA THR A 17 16.80 -15.15 22.11
C THR A 17 15.51 -15.73 22.68
N ASP A 18 14.46 -14.91 22.82
CA ASP A 18 13.21 -15.32 23.46
C ASP A 18 12.40 -16.29 22.61
N LEU A 19 12.37 -16.08 21.29
CA LEU A 19 11.55 -16.89 20.38
C LEU A 19 12.29 -18.13 19.87
N GLY A 20 13.64 -18.11 19.89
CA GLY A 20 14.47 -19.24 19.45
C GLY A 20 14.06 -19.76 18.08
N SER A 21 13.70 -21.05 18.01
CA SER A 21 13.29 -21.71 16.76
C SER A 21 12.01 -21.17 16.13
N GLN A 22 11.18 -20.43 16.88
CA GLN A 22 9.96 -19.81 16.34
C GLN A 22 10.25 -18.58 15.47
N LEU A 23 11.44 -17.97 15.60
CA LEU A 23 11.87 -16.84 14.80
C LEU A 23 12.96 -17.28 13.83
N GLU A 24 12.68 -17.21 12.54
CA GLU A 24 13.63 -17.57 11.52
C GLU A 24 14.57 -16.42 11.17
N ALA A 25 14.03 -15.20 11.06
CA ALA A 25 14.81 -13.99 10.76
C ALA A 25 14.11 -12.70 11.19
N VAL A 26 14.92 -11.67 11.44
CA VAL A 26 14.47 -10.28 11.61
C VAL A 26 15.10 -9.43 10.52
N PHE A 27 14.29 -8.64 9.82
CA PHE A 27 14.75 -7.70 8.81
C PHE A 27 14.39 -6.26 9.19
N LEU A 28 15.29 -5.34 8.85
CA LEU A 28 15.03 -3.91 8.71
C LEU A 28 14.83 -3.60 7.22
N PHE A 29 13.83 -2.81 6.87
CA PHE A 29 13.61 -2.38 5.48
C PHE A 29 13.15 -0.92 5.40
N GLY A 30 13.10 -0.41 4.17
CA GLY A 30 12.89 1.01 3.87
C GLY A 30 14.12 1.87 4.16
N ARG A 31 13.92 3.18 4.26
CA ARG A 31 15.02 4.18 4.19
C ARG A 31 16.11 4.03 5.26
N GLN A 32 15.77 3.56 6.46
CA GLN A 32 16.76 3.36 7.53
C GLN A 32 17.78 2.27 7.19
N ALA A 33 17.39 1.25 6.41
CA ALA A 33 18.30 0.18 6.02
C ALA A 33 19.37 0.65 5.03
N VAL A 34 19.12 1.74 4.30
CA VAL A 34 20.02 2.27 3.25
C VAL A 34 21.22 3.07 3.81
N GLN A 35 21.33 3.26 5.13
CA GLN A 35 22.40 4.06 5.78
C GLN A 35 22.68 5.41 5.08
N SER A 36 21.64 6.03 4.50
CA SER A 36 21.80 7.28 3.74
C SER A 36 22.03 8.46 4.68
N THR A 37 22.90 9.39 4.29
CA THR A 37 23.22 10.65 5.02
C THR A 37 22.10 11.69 5.01
N ARG A 38 20.89 11.31 4.61
CA ARG A 38 19.74 12.23 4.50
C ARG A 38 19.18 12.55 5.89
N THR A 39 18.89 13.83 6.11
CA THR A 39 18.61 14.45 7.42
C THR A 39 17.26 14.11 8.04
N ALA A 40 16.34 13.46 7.30
CA ALA A 40 15.06 13.01 7.83
C ALA A 40 15.14 11.53 8.24
N VAL A 41 15.13 11.27 9.55
CA VAL A 41 15.09 9.92 10.11
C VAL A 41 13.67 9.38 9.96
N SER A 42 13.38 8.63 8.90
CA SER A 42 12.15 7.83 8.81
C SER A 42 12.14 6.79 9.92
N PRO A 43 10.97 6.40 10.47
CA PRO A 43 10.91 5.31 11.46
C PRO A 43 11.42 3.98 10.87
N PRO A 44 11.95 3.06 11.71
CA PRO A 44 12.33 1.74 11.26
C PRO A 44 11.10 0.93 10.83
N ASN A 45 11.21 0.20 9.72
CA ASN A 45 10.25 -0.84 9.39
C ASN A 45 10.91 -2.19 9.69
N LEU A 46 10.28 -2.97 10.56
CA LEU A 46 10.77 -4.29 10.95
C LEU A 46 9.87 -5.38 10.34
N LEU A 47 10.48 -6.49 9.94
CA LEU A 47 9.79 -7.70 9.52
C LEU A 47 10.31 -8.88 10.33
N LEU A 48 9.41 -9.61 10.97
CA LEU A 48 9.66 -10.88 11.63
C LEU A 48 9.21 -12.03 10.72
N VAL A 49 10.17 -12.86 10.30
CA VAL A 49 9.89 -14.12 9.62
C VAL A 49 9.82 -15.21 10.68
N ILE A 50 8.65 -15.79 10.86
CA ILE A 50 8.37 -16.80 11.89
C ILE A 50 8.19 -18.19 11.27
N SER A 51 8.45 -19.23 12.07
CA SER A 51 8.19 -20.61 11.65
C SER A 51 6.68 -20.85 11.48
N PRO A 52 6.25 -21.80 10.64
CA PRO A 52 4.82 -22.16 10.51
C PRO A 52 4.15 -22.57 11.84
N GLU A 53 4.93 -23.10 12.77
CA GLU A 53 4.52 -23.61 14.08
C GLU A 53 4.65 -22.54 15.18
N ALA A 54 5.04 -21.31 14.83
CA ALA A 54 5.25 -20.25 15.80
C ALA A 54 3.92 -19.87 16.48
N ASN A 55 3.97 -19.74 17.79
CA ASN A 55 2.83 -19.30 18.58
C ASN A 55 2.78 -17.77 18.59
N MET A 56 1.78 -17.19 17.91
CA MET A 56 1.60 -15.74 17.86
C MET A 56 1.44 -15.09 19.25
N HIS A 57 0.96 -15.82 20.25
CA HIS A 57 0.93 -15.34 21.63
C HIS A 57 2.34 -15.21 22.23
N ALA A 58 3.24 -16.16 21.94
CA ALA A 58 4.64 -16.06 22.36
C ALA A 58 5.35 -14.89 21.67
N VAL A 59 5.13 -14.70 20.36
CA VAL A 59 5.63 -13.53 19.60
C VAL A 59 5.18 -12.23 20.26
N ARG A 60 3.90 -12.14 20.64
CA ARG A 60 3.37 -11.00 21.38
C ARG A 60 4.06 -10.80 22.72
N ASP A 61 4.15 -11.85 23.52
CA ASP A 61 4.64 -11.75 24.89
C ASP A 61 6.12 -11.34 24.93
N SER A 62 6.91 -11.72 23.92
CA SER A 62 8.28 -11.22 23.71
C SER A 62 8.33 -9.79 23.16
N PHE A 63 7.47 -9.43 22.21
CA PHE A 63 7.55 -8.12 21.55
C PHE A 63 6.91 -6.96 22.33
N TYR A 64 5.81 -7.20 23.05
CA TYR A 64 5.05 -6.14 23.71
C TYR A 64 5.88 -5.32 24.73
N PRO A 65 6.76 -5.92 25.56
CA PRO A 65 7.66 -5.16 26.43
C PRO A 65 8.60 -4.23 25.65
N LEU A 66 9.20 -4.74 24.55
CA LEU A 66 10.08 -3.98 23.66
C LEU A 66 9.33 -2.83 22.99
N TRP A 67 8.08 -3.06 22.61
CA TRP A 67 7.21 -2.00 22.09
C TRP A 67 7.00 -0.89 23.13
N GLN A 68 6.70 -1.22 24.38
CA GLN A 68 6.50 -0.20 25.41
C GLN A 68 7.75 0.65 25.64
N GLU A 69 8.92 0.01 25.63
CA GLU A 69 10.21 0.70 25.80
C GLU A 69 10.59 1.56 24.59
N HIS A 70 10.35 1.06 23.37
CA HIS A 70 10.90 1.65 22.14
C HIS A 70 9.85 2.23 21.18
N LYS A 71 8.56 2.33 21.53
CA LYS A 71 7.48 2.86 20.65
C LYS A 71 7.79 4.23 20.05
N ALA A 72 8.49 5.09 20.79
CA ALA A 72 8.85 6.43 20.31
C ALA A 72 9.83 6.39 19.12
N LEU A 73 10.72 5.39 19.13
CA LEU A 73 11.65 5.08 18.04
C LEU A 73 10.95 4.33 16.91
N LEU A 74 10.24 3.24 17.25
CA LEU A 74 9.66 2.33 16.28
C LEU A 74 8.55 3.00 15.46
N LYS A 75 7.71 3.83 16.10
CA LYS A 75 6.47 4.44 15.57
C LYS A 75 5.40 3.45 15.11
N GLN A 76 5.77 2.27 14.64
CA GLN A 76 4.92 1.19 14.21
C GLN A 76 5.49 -0.17 14.63
N PRO A 77 4.63 -1.16 14.92
CA PRO A 77 5.07 -2.53 15.16
C PRO A 77 5.59 -3.22 13.88
N PRO A 78 6.24 -4.40 14.00
CA PRO A 78 6.77 -5.11 12.85
C PRO A 78 5.68 -5.81 12.03
N LEU A 79 5.96 -5.98 10.74
CA LEU A 79 5.31 -7.01 9.93
C LEU A 79 5.65 -8.39 10.51
N VAL A 80 4.69 -9.31 10.51
CA VAL A 80 4.91 -10.69 10.98
C VAL A 80 4.32 -11.67 9.99
N ALA A 81 5.15 -12.59 9.49
CA ALA A 81 4.71 -13.57 8.50
C ALA A 81 5.54 -14.85 8.54
N THR A 82 4.93 -15.96 8.14
CA THR A 82 5.68 -17.13 7.70
C THR A 82 6.33 -16.84 6.34
N ARG A 83 7.31 -17.65 5.91
CA ARG A 83 7.89 -17.51 4.55
C ARG A 83 6.83 -17.56 3.45
N HIS A 84 5.86 -18.47 3.60
CA HIS A 84 4.78 -18.65 2.63
C HIS A 84 3.86 -17.43 2.57
N ALA A 85 3.39 -16.95 3.72
CA ALA A 85 2.58 -15.74 3.81
C ALA A 85 3.30 -14.51 3.27
N LEU A 86 4.59 -14.36 3.59
CA LEU A 86 5.41 -13.25 3.11
C LEU A 86 5.55 -13.28 1.58
N ARG A 87 5.92 -14.44 1.01
CA ARG A 87 6.07 -14.57 -0.45
C ARG A 87 4.79 -14.16 -1.19
N ARG A 88 3.63 -14.66 -0.73
CA ARG A 88 2.32 -14.27 -1.27
C ARG A 88 2.08 -12.77 -1.16
N HIS A 89 2.36 -12.21 0.01
CA HIS A 89 2.21 -10.78 0.25
C HIS A 89 3.06 -9.93 -0.72
N LEU A 90 4.29 -10.35 -0.99
CA LEU A 90 5.20 -9.67 -1.93
C LEU A 90 4.78 -9.86 -3.40
N GLU A 91 4.17 -10.99 -3.77
CA GLU A 91 3.58 -11.20 -5.10
C GLU A 91 2.39 -10.26 -5.33
N PHE A 92 1.57 -10.01 -4.30
CA PHE A 92 0.45 -9.07 -4.39
C PHE A 92 0.90 -7.59 -4.31
N ASN A 93 2.06 -7.33 -3.70
CA ASN A 93 2.63 -6.00 -3.46
C ASN A 93 4.04 -5.88 -4.09
N PRO A 94 4.15 -5.78 -5.42
CA PRO A 94 5.45 -5.77 -6.12
C PRO A 94 6.33 -4.57 -5.77
N HIS A 95 5.73 -3.45 -5.34
CA HIS A 95 6.46 -2.27 -4.88
C HIS A 95 7.19 -2.56 -3.56
N LEU A 96 6.53 -3.26 -2.63
CA LEU A 96 7.13 -3.70 -1.36
C LEU A 96 8.21 -4.75 -1.60
N ALA A 97 7.98 -5.68 -2.54
CA ALA A 97 8.98 -6.67 -2.94
C ALA A 97 10.26 -6.00 -3.47
N LEU A 98 10.11 -4.98 -4.31
CA LEU A 98 11.25 -4.22 -4.83
C LEU A 98 11.98 -3.45 -3.73
N ASP A 99 11.24 -2.79 -2.83
CA ASP A 99 11.82 -2.07 -1.68
C ASP A 99 12.61 -3.02 -0.77
N MET A 100 12.02 -4.16 -0.39
CA MET A 100 12.70 -5.17 0.44
C MET A 100 13.90 -5.80 -0.28
N LEU A 101 13.83 -6.02 -1.60
CA LEU A 101 14.97 -6.56 -2.37
C LEU A 101 16.13 -5.57 -2.44
N GLN A 102 15.85 -4.27 -2.57
CA GLN A 102 16.88 -3.23 -2.70
C GLN A 102 17.42 -2.74 -1.35
N HIS A 103 16.57 -2.77 -0.33
CA HIS A 103 16.79 -2.07 0.94
C HIS A 103 16.53 -2.96 2.16
N GLY A 104 16.36 -4.27 2.00
CA GLY A 104 16.28 -5.20 3.13
C GLY A 104 17.64 -5.45 3.76
N LEU A 105 17.72 -5.34 5.08
CA LEU A 105 18.89 -5.70 5.89
C LEU A 105 18.49 -6.72 6.94
N GLN A 106 19.09 -7.91 6.91
CA GLN A 106 18.89 -8.89 7.97
C GLN A 106 19.63 -8.47 9.25
N LEU A 107 18.90 -8.39 10.36
CA LEU A 107 19.41 -8.02 11.68
C LEU A 107 19.76 -9.23 12.55
N ALA A 108 18.94 -10.29 12.48
CA ALA A 108 19.07 -11.49 13.30
C ALA A 108 18.47 -12.74 12.63
N GLY A 109 18.71 -13.90 13.23
CA GLY A 109 18.22 -15.21 12.77
C GLY A 109 19.15 -15.93 11.80
N GLN A 110 18.64 -16.98 11.17
CA GLN A 110 19.41 -17.81 10.23
C GLN A 110 19.62 -17.05 8.90
N PRO A 111 20.83 -17.10 8.29
CA PRO A 111 21.09 -16.42 7.03
C PRO A 111 20.08 -16.80 5.94
N MET A 112 19.36 -15.80 5.42
CA MET A 112 18.40 -16.02 4.35
C MET A 112 19.07 -15.91 2.97
N PRO A 113 18.54 -16.60 1.93
CA PRO A 113 19.08 -16.50 0.58
C PRO A 113 19.09 -15.06 0.05
N ALA A 114 20.11 -14.69 -0.73
CA ALA A 114 20.25 -13.33 -1.28
C ALA A 114 19.06 -12.89 -2.17
N ASN A 115 18.31 -13.84 -2.71
CA ASN A 115 17.12 -13.61 -3.53
C ASN A 115 15.79 -13.83 -2.77
N PHE A 116 15.82 -13.80 -1.43
CA PHE A 116 14.65 -14.09 -0.59
C PHE A 116 13.42 -13.23 -0.92
N PHE A 117 13.62 -11.94 -1.21
CA PHE A 117 12.53 -11.01 -1.57
C PHE A 117 12.22 -10.93 -3.07
N ARG A 118 12.89 -11.74 -3.90
CA ARG A 118 12.73 -11.66 -5.36
C ARG A 118 11.36 -12.21 -5.78
N THR A 119 10.56 -11.36 -6.40
CA THR A 119 9.31 -11.72 -7.08
C THR A 119 9.37 -11.32 -8.56
N SER A 120 8.43 -11.80 -9.37
CA SER A 120 8.24 -11.33 -10.75
C SER A 120 7.62 -9.93 -10.74
N VAL A 121 8.47 -8.90 -10.74
CA VAL A 121 8.02 -7.51 -10.72
C VAL A 121 7.59 -7.08 -12.12
N ASN A 122 6.31 -6.75 -12.31
CA ASN A 122 5.83 -6.07 -13.50
C ASN A 122 6.06 -4.54 -13.34
N PRO A 123 6.87 -3.89 -14.20
CA PRO A 123 7.15 -2.47 -14.08
C PRO A 123 5.89 -1.59 -14.08
N HIS A 124 4.86 -1.98 -14.83
CA HIS A 124 3.59 -1.23 -14.87
C HIS A 124 2.97 -1.10 -13.49
N GLU A 125 3.08 -2.13 -12.65
CA GLU A 125 2.45 -2.18 -11.33
C GLU A 125 3.21 -1.32 -10.32
N VAL A 126 4.54 -1.33 -10.38
CA VAL A 126 5.38 -0.45 -9.56
C VAL A 126 5.08 1.02 -9.89
N TYR A 127 5.02 1.36 -11.17
CA TYR A 127 4.73 2.74 -11.58
C TYR A 127 3.27 3.13 -11.39
N ALA A 128 2.32 2.19 -11.46
CA ALA A 128 0.93 2.42 -11.08
C ALA A 128 0.82 2.77 -9.60
N HIS A 129 1.54 2.06 -8.74
CA HIS A 129 1.58 2.35 -7.31
C HIS A 129 2.15 3.74 -7.03
N LEU A 130 3.29 4.11 -7.64
CA LEU A 130 3.85 5.46 -7.49
C LEU A 130 2.91 6.55 -8.04
N ALA A 131 2.23 6.30 -9.16
CA ALA A 131 1.22 7.21 -9.70
C ALA A 131 0.02 7.37 -8.75
N GLN A 132 -0.42 6.30 -8.10
CA GLN A 132 -1.48 6.35 -7.09
C GLN A 132 -1.05 7.11 -5.84
N GLN A 133 0.19 6.94 -5.39
CA GLN A 133 0.75 7.72 -4.27
C GLN A 133 0.81 9.21 -4.63
N LEU A 134 1.26 9.56 -5.83
CA LEU A 134 1.28 10.96 -6.29
C LEU A 134 -0.13 11.55 -6.42
N LEU A 135 -1.08 10.78 -6.96
CA LEU A 135 -2.49 11.18 -7.03
C LEU A 135 -3.04 11.50 -5.63
N ASN A 136 -2.78 10.65 -4.62
CA ASN A 136 -3.21 10.92 -3.25
C ASN A 136 -2.49 12.16 -2.67
N ALA A 137 -1.17 12.22 -2.81
CA ALA A 137 -0.34 13.31 -2.31
C ALA A 137 -0.65 14.67 -2.95
N SER A 138 -1.25 14.69 -4.15
CA SER A 138 -1.64 15.93 -4.83
C SER A 138 -2.70 16.75 -4.07
N ALA A 139 -3.38 16.16 -3.08
CA ALA A 139 -4.25 16.90 -2.16
C ALA A 139 -3.51 18.02 -1.40
N ALA A 140 -2.19 17.87 -1.21
CA ALA A 140 -1.29 18.89 -0.66
C ALA A 140 -1.25 20.20 -1.46
N LEU A 141 -1.73 20.20 -2.71
CA LEU A 141 -1.82 21.41 -3.54
C LEU A 141 -3.00 22.32 -3.15
N SER A 142 -3.94 21.82 -2.33
CA SER A 142 -5.09 22.58 -1.84
C SER A 142 -4.74 23.43 -0.61
N GLN A 143 -5.47 24.52 -0.37
CA GLN A 143 -5.32 25.33 0.86
C GLN A 143 -5.80 24.60 2.12
N ASN A 144 -6.75 23.68 1.97
CA ASN A 144 -7.30 22.87 3.06
C ASN A 144 -6.58 21.52 3.16
N SER A 145 -5.34 21.42 2.67
CA SER A 145 -4.56 20.20 2.80
C SER A 145 -4.36 19.87 4.28
N SER A 146 -4.41 18.57 4.58
CA SER A 146 -4.04 18.10 5.90
C SER A 146 -2.51 18.03 6.03
N PRO A 147 -1.95 18.10 7.25
CA PRO A 147 -0.52 17.82 7.46
C PRO A 147 -0.08 16.44 6.93
N GLU A 148 -1.01 15.49 6.84
CA GLU A 148 -0.78 14.15 6.31
C GLU A 148 -0.53 14.16 4.79
N ASP A 149 -1.26 15.00 4.05
CA ASP A 149 -1.08 15.15 2.60
C ASP A 149 0.30 15.72 2.26
N ASP A 150 0.73 16.75 3.02
CA ASP A 150 2.05 17.36 2.90
C ASP A 150 3.17 16.38 3.28
N ALA A 151 2.98 15.60 4.35
CA ALA A 151 3.91 14.57 4.76
C ALA A 151 4.06 13.48 3.69
N LEU A 152 2.94 13.02 3.12
CA LEU A 152 2.93 12.04 2.04
C LEU A 152 3.68 12.56 0.80
N LEU A 153 3.44 13.81 0.39
CA LEU A 153 4.13 14.41 -0.75
C LEU A 153 5.64 14.56 -0.48
N ASN A 154 6.01 14.99 0.72
CA ASN A 154 7.41 15.10 1.11
C ASN A 154 8.10 13.73 1.13
N ASP A 155 7.42 12.70 1.66
CA ASP A 155 7.95 11.34 1.64
C ASP A 155 8.12 10.83 0.21
N LEU A 156 7.13 11.00 -0.65
CA LEU A 156 7.23 10.58 -2.04
C LEU A 156 8.38 11.30 -2.77
N ALA A 157 8.55 12.60 -2.54
CA ALA A 157 9.65 13.37 -3.09
C ALA A 157 11.01 12.85 -2.60
N GLN A 158 11.15 12.51 -1.31
CA GLN A 158 12.38 11.92 -0.78
C GLN A 158 12.64 10.51 -1.35
N GLN A 159 11.61 9.72 -1.62
CA GLN A 159 11.76 8.38 -2.20
C GLN A 159 12.26 8.43 -3.65
N ILE A 160 11.70 9.34 -4.45
CA ILE A 160 11.96 9.38 -5.89
C ILE A 160 13.15 10.28 -6.24
N CYS A 161 13.37 11.36 -5.49
CA CYS A 161 14.41 12.33 -5.83
C CYS A 161 15.77 11.93 -5.27
N VAL A 162 16.81 12.04 -6.10
CA VAL A 162 18.21 11.77 -5.71
C VAL A 162 18.76 12.90 -4.82
N GLN A 163 18.30 14.14 -5.02
CA GLN A 163 18.71 15.28 -4.19
C GLN A 163 17.76 15.47 -2.99
N PRO A 164 18.30 15.84 -1.82
CA PRO A 164 17.48 16.12 -0.64
C PRO A 164 16.58 17.34 -0.90
N VAL A 165 15.27 17.15 -0.72
CA VAL A 165 14.24 18.19 -0.74
C VAL A 165 14.57 19.22 0.33
N ARG A 166 14.66 20.50 -0.04
CA ARG A 166 14.90 21.57 0.95
C ARG A 166 13.64 21.80 1.79
N ALA A 167 13.82 22.12 3.07
CA ALA A 167 12.71 22.40 3.98
C ALA A 167 11.82 23.57 3.49
N THR A 168 12.37 24.48 2.69
CA THR A 168 11.68 25.67 2.14
C THR A 168 10.96 25.42 0.82
N GLU A 169 11.00 24.21 0.27
CA GLU A 169 10.26 23.90 -0.97
C GLU A 169 8.75 23.87 -0.73
N THR A 170 8.01 24.53 -1.63
CA THR A 170 6.54 24.55 -1.60
C THR A 170 5.96 23.21 -2.06
N ALA A 171 4.71 22.91 -1.69
CA ALA A 171 4.01 21.71 -2.17
C ALA A 171 3.99 21.64 -3.71
N VAL A 172 3.80 22.78 -4.38
CA VAL A 172 3.87 22.90 -5.85
C VAL A 172 5.25 22.47 -6.39
N ALA A 173 6.34 22.90 -5.76
CA ALA A 173 7.70 22.54 -6.17
C ALA A 173 7.97 21.03 -5.98
N ARG A 174 7.57 20.47 -4.83
CA ARG A 174 7.73 19.03 -4.54
C ARG A 174 6.91 18.16 -5.50
N PHE A 175 5.65 18.52 -5.73
CA PHE A 175 4.79 17.85 -6.70
C PHE A 175 5.41 17.88 -8.10
N ASN A 176 5.93 19.04 -8.52
CA ASN A 176 6.62 19.17 -9.80
C ASN A 176 7.83 18.25 -9.94
N MET A 177 8.63 18.10 -8.90
CA MET A 177 9.81 17.22 -8.92
C MET A 177 9.39 15.76 -9.09
N VAL A 178 8.39 15.32 -8.33
CA VAL A 178 7.87 13.95 -8.40
C VAL A 178 7.22 13.69 -9.76
N GLU A 179 6.38 14.60 -10.24
CA GLU A 179 5.66 14.47 -11.51
C GLU A 179 6.63 14.33 -12.70
N GLN A 180 7.71 15.13 -12.71
CA GLN A 180 8.75 15.04 -13.74
C GLN A 180 9.46 13.69 -13.71
N ALA A 181 9.88 13.24 -12.52
CA ALA A 181 10.58 11.98 -12.35
C ALA A 181 9.70 10.79 -12.76
N LEU A 182 8.43 10.79 -12.33
CA LEU A 182 7.46 9.76 -12.71
C LEU A 182 7.20 9.78 -14.22
N THR A 183 6.98 10.96 -14.82
CA THR A 183 6.75 11.11 -16.26
C THR A 183 7.93 10.55 -17.08
N ALA A 184 9.17 10.86 -16.69
CA ALA A 184 10.35 10.37 -17.39
C ALA A 184 10.45 8.83 -17.43
N VAL A 185 9.92 8.17 -16.39
CA VAL A 185 9.93 6.71 -16.31
C VAL A 185 8.70 6.11 -16.99
N LEU A 186 7.52 6.72 -16.86
CA LEU A 186 6.31 6.31 -17.57
C LEU A 186 6.47 6.39 -19.09
N GLN A 187 7.22 7.37 -19.58
CA GLN A 187 7.57 7.46 -21.01
C GLN A 187 8.37 6.26 -21.53
N ARG A 188 8.86 5.36 -20.67
CA ARG A 188 9.51 4.11 -21.10
C ARG A 188 8.53 2.95 -21.30
N LEU A 189 7.27 3.10 -20.85
CA LEU A 189 6.24 2.08 -20.98
C LEU A 189 5.44 2.30 -22.29
N PRO A 190 5.36 1.31 -23.19
CA PRO A 190 4.65 1.46 -24.47
C PRO A 190 3.17 1.87 -24.31
N ALA A 191 2.47 1.31 -23.33
CA ALA A 191 1.07 1.64 -23.06
C ALA A 191 0.90 3.11 -22.62
N ALA A 192 1.75 3.58 -21.70
CA ALA A 192 1.70 4.95 -21.21
C ALA A 192 2.05 5.98 -22.30
N GLN A 193 3.03 5.66 -23.18
CA GLN A 193 3.32 6.49 -24.35
C GLN A 193 2.10 6.63 -25.27
N THR A 194 1.38 5.54 -25.51
CA THR A 194 0.18 5.53 -26.38
C THR A 194 -0.91 6.43 -25.80
N TRP A 195 -1.20 6.30 -24.51
CA TRP A 195 -2.18 7.17 -23.83
C TRP A 195 -1.75 8.63 -23.81
N SER A 196 -0.48 8.92 -23.54
CA SER A 196 0.06 10.28 -23.53
C SER A 196 -0.05 10.95 -24.91
N LYS A 197 0.29 10.25 -25.99
CA LYS A 197 0.16 10.77 -27.36
C LYS A 197 -1.30 11.05 -27.72
N ALA A 198 -2.21 10.13 -27.39
CA ALA A 198 -3.64 10.32 -27.62
C ALA A 198 -4.16 11.55 -26.86
N ALA A 199 -3.77 11.70 -25.60
CA ALA A 199 -4.12 12.82 -24.74
C ALA A 199 -3.61 14.17 -25.29
N GLN A 200 -2.39 14.24 -25.83
CA GLN A 200 -1.83 15.48 -26.39
C GLN A 200 -2.66 16.06 -27.55
N THR A 201 -3.36 15.22 -28.31
CA THR A 201 -4.23 15.64 -29.42
C THR A 201 -5.70 15.83 -29.04
N GLY A 202 -6.06 15.49 -27.80
CA GLY A 202 -7.45 15.54 -27.32
C GLY A 202 -7.92 16.95 -26.93
N PRO A 203 -9.25 17.17 -26.86
CA PRO A 203 -9.80 18.44 -26.40
C PRO A 203 -9.38 18.73 -24.96
N THR A 204 -9.22 20.01 -24.62
CA THR A 204 -8.93 20.47 -23.25
C THR A 204 -9.94 21.52 -22.81
N SER A 205 -10.06 21.74 -21.50
CA SER A 205 -10.95 22.75 -20.94
C SER A 205 -10.55 24.15 -21.44
N PRO A 206 -11.52 24.98 -21.87
CA PRO A 206 -11.22 26.36 -22.26
C PRO A 206 -10.73 27.20 -21.07
N ASN A 207 -11.11 26.82 -19.85
CA ASN A 207 -10.85 27.60 -18.63
C ASN A 207 -9.64 27.09 -17.83
N ILE A 208 -9.25 25.83 -18.05
CA ILE A 208 -8.14 25.18 -17.32
C ILE A 208 -7.24 24.49 -18.35
N PRO A 209 -6.15 25.15 -18.79
CA PRO A 209 -5.27 24.64 -19.84
C PRO A 209 -4.77 23.23 -19.55
N GLY A 210 -4.98 22.31 -20.49
CA GLY A 210 -4.52 20.92 -20.40
C GLY A 210 -5.46 19.98 -19.65
N LEU A 211 -6.48 20.48 -18.91
CA LEU A 211 -7.46 19.61 -18.26
C LEU A 211 -8.33 18.90 -19.32
N GLN A 212 -8.45 17.59 -19.24
CA GLN A 212 -9.19 16.79 -20.22
C GLN A 212 -10.37 16.03 -19.65
N ALA A 213 -10.35 15.71 -18.35
CA ALA A 213 -11.47 15.06 -17.70
C ALA A 213 -11.52 15.31 -16.19
N ILE A 214 -12.72 15.12 -15.63
CA ILE A 214 -12.97 15.13 -14.18
C ILE A 214 -13.73 13.85 -13.81
N TYR A 215 -13.24 13.15 -12.79
CA TYR A 215 -13.88 11.98 -12.19
C TYR A 215 -14.11 12.20 -10.69
N THR A 216 -15.07 11.48 -10.12
CA THR A 216 -15.21 11.36 -8.66
C THR A 216 -15.06 9.93 -8.19
N GLU A 217 -14.35 9.72 -7.10
CA GLU A 217 -14.18 8.44 -6.40
C GLU A 217 -14.17 8.71 -4.89
N ASN A 218 -15.12 8.18 -4.11
CA ASN A 218 -15.12 8.26 -2.64
C ASN A 218 -14.74 9.63 -2.05
N ASN A 219 -15.48 10.69 -2.40
CA ASN A 219 -15.17 12.07 -1.98
C ASN A 219 -13.79 12.56 -2.43
N LYS A 220 -13.31 12.14 -3.60
CA LYS A 220 -12.16 12.72 -4.29
C LYS A 220 -12.60 13.25 -5.63
N ASN A 221 -12.20 14.47 -5.98
CA ASN A 221 -12.34 14.99 -7.33
C ASN A 221 -11.01 14.84 -8.06
N ILE A 222 -10.97 13.96 -9.05
CA ILE A 222 -9.77 13.63 -9.82
C ILE A 222 -9.77 14.43 -11.11
N PHE A 223 -8.87 15.40 -11.19
CA PHE A 223 -8.62 16.24 -12.36
C PHE A 223 -7.53 15.61 -13.22
N VAL A 224 -7.91 15.22 -14.43
CA VAL A 224 -7.04 14.46 -15.35
C VAL A 224 -6.57 15.38 -16.46
N PHE A 225 -5.27 15.69 -16.44
CA PHE A 225 -4.61 16.55 -17.42
C PHE A 225 -3.98 15.74 -18.56
N ASN A 226 -3.85 16.32 -19.75
CA ASN A 226 -3.14 15.68 -20.86
C ASN A 226 -1.65 15.45 -20.53
N GLN A 227 -1.04 16.44 -19.87
CA GLN A 227 0.32 16.46 -19.34
C GLN A 227 0.43 17.57 -18.29
N LEU A 228 1.37 17.42 -17.36
CA LEU A 228 1.69 18.42 -16.35
C LEU A 228 3.16 18.80 -16.45
N THR A 229 3.46 19.76 -17.34
CA THR A 229 4.82 20.33 -17.40
C THR A 229 5.09 21.21 -16.18
N PRO A 230 6.36 21.45 -15.81
CA PRO A 230 6.70 22.25 -14.64
C PRO A 230 6.14 23.67 -14.72
N ARG A 231 6.13 24.22 -15.94
CA ARG A 231 5.53 25.53 -16.25
C ARG A 231 4.02 25.51 -16.02
N GLN A 232 3.29 24.51 -16.50
CA GLN A 232 1.85 24.41 -16.29
C GLN A 232 1.51 24.31 -14.80
N VAL A 233 2.21 23.46 -14.06
CA VAL A 233 1.98 23.29 -12.63
C VAL A 233 2.26 24.57 -11.86
N GLY A 234 3.29 25.35 -12.24
CA GLY A 234 3.57 26.64 -11.62
C GLY A 234 2.58 27.76 -12.01
N GLN A 235 1.86 27.62 -13.12
CA GLN A 235 0.91 28.63 -13.62
C GLN A 235 -0.53 28.39 -13.17
N ILE A 236 -0.89 27.15 -12.87
CA ILE A 236 -2.24 26.82 -12.39
C ILE A 236 -2.41 27.35 -10.97
N ASN A 237 -3.47 28.13 -10.75
CA ASN A 237 -3.90 28.50 -9.41
C ASN A 237 -4.67 27.35 -8.77
N TRP A 238 -3.94 26.39 -8.19
CA TRP A 238 -4.49 25.20 -7.53
C TRP A 238 -5.46 25.56 -6.41
N GLN A 239 -5.23 26.69 -5.74
CA GLN A 239 -6.07 27.18 -4.65
C GLN A 239 -7.44 27.60 -5.16
N THR A 240 -7.46 28.43 -6.21
CA THR A 240 -8.72 28.84 -6.85
C THR A 240 -9.45 27.62 -7.40
N LEU A 241 -8.75 26.67 -8.02
CA LEU A 241 -9.38 25.47 -8.57
C LEU A 241 -10.02 24.60 -7.48
N ALA A 242 -9.37 24.44 -6.33
CA ALA A 242 -9.93 23.73 -5.18
C ALA A 242 -11.17 24.45 -4.58
N GLN A 243 -11.19 25.77 -4.55
CA GLN A 243 -12.32 26.56 -4.02
C GLN A 243 -13.61 26.46 -4.86
N HIS A 244 -13.49 26.06 -6.13
CA HIS A 244 -14.64 25.86 -7.03
C HIS A 244 -15.22 24.45 -6.92
N LEU A 245 -14.59 23.55 -6.15
CA LEU A 245 -15.19 22.27 -5.84
C LEU A 245 -16.38 22.49 -4.89
N PRO A 246 -17.50 21.78 -5.08
CA PRO A 246 -18.59 21.84 -4.11
C PRO A 246 -18.04 21.54 -2.72
N GLN A 247 -18.32 22.38 -1.72
CA GLN A 247 -17.77 22.18 -0.35
C GLN A 247 -18.17 20.82 0.27
N THR A 248 -19.20 20.17 -0.28
CA THR A 248 -19.67 18.83 0.07
C THR A 248 -18.93 17.71 -0.66
N ASP A 249 -18.25 18.00 -1.77
CA ASP A 249 -17.62 17.04 -2.65
C ASP A 249 -16.11 17.24 -2.63
N GLY A 250 -15.45 16.55 -1.70
CA GLY A 250 -14.14 15.94 -1.88
C GLY A 250 -12.87 16.78 -2.12
N SER A 251 -11.73 16.25 -1.70
CA SER A 251 -10.41 16.84 -1.93
C SER A 251 -10.05 16.91 -3.42
N LEU A 252 -9.29 17.95 -3.79
CA LEU A 252 -8.71 18.08 -5.12
C LEU A 252 -7.59 17.04 -5.28
N HIS A 253 -7.69 16.20 -6.31
CA HIS A 253 -6.63 15.31 -6.72
C HIS A 253 -6.29 15.54 -8.19
N VAL A 254 -5.01 15.49 -8.51
CA VAL A 254 -4.47 15.86 -9.81
C VAL A 254 -3.62 14.72 -10.35
N THR A 255 -3.78 14.42 -11.63
CA THR A 255 -3.01 13.39 -12.35
C THR A 255 -3.00 13.66 -13.84
N THR A 256 -2.23 12.88 -14.60
CA THR A 256 -2.25 12.87 -16.06
C THR A 256 -3.04 11.68 -16.61
N VAL A 257 -3.46 11.75 -17.88
CA VAL A 257 -4.17 10.64 -18.55
C VAL A 257 -3.39 9.33 -18.45
N ALA A 258 -2.10 9.35 -18.74
CA ALA A 258 -1.26 8.15 -18.73
C ALA A 258 -1.16 7.53 -17.34
N GLN A 259 -0.98 8.36 -16.30
CA GLN A 259 -0.97 7.92 -14.91
C GLN A 259 -2.33 7.35 -14.49
N PHE A 260 -3.41 8.05 -14.80
CA PHE A 260 -4.75 7.63 -14.38
C PHE A 260 -5.17 6.30 -15.01
N CYS A 261 -4.92 6.12 -16.31
CA CYS A 261 -5.14 4.83 -16.98
C CYS A 261 -4.30 3.71 -16.36
N LEU A 262 -3.04 3.99 -16.02
CA LEU A 262 -2.14 3.02 -15.40
C LEU A 262 -2.62 2.62 -14.00
N VAL A 263 -2.99 3.59 -13.16
CA VAL A 263 -3.56 3.37 -11.83
C VAL A 263 -4.83 2.51 -11.94
N ALA A 264 -5.77 2.90 -12.80
CA ALA A 264 -7.04 2.21 -12.96
C ALA A 264 -6.88 0.74 -13.43
N LEU A 265 -5.86 0.44 -14.25
CA LEU A 265 -5.64 -0.91 -14.77
C LEU A 265 -4.85 -1.83 -13.83
N TYR A 266 -3.84 -1.29 -13.13
CA TYR A 266 -2.86 -2.10 -12.41
C TYR A 266 -2.92 -1.94 -10.88
N GLU A 267 -3.40 -0.81 -10.36
CA GLU A 267 -3.47 -0.57 -8.91
C GLU A 267 -4.91 -0.62 -8.39
N LYS A 268 -5.87 -0.22 -9.23
CA LYS A 268 -7.29 -0.01 -8.92
C LYS A 268 -8.23 -0.78 -9.86
N ALA A 269 -7.78 -1.92 -10.36
CA ALA A 269 -8.52 -2.82 -11.25
C ALA A 269 -9.95 -3.17 -10.76
N LEU A 270 -10.12 -3.49 -9.48
CA LEU A 270 -11.43 -3.74 -8.87
C LEU A 270 -12.29 -2.49 -8.81
N ASP A 271 -11.71 -1.34 -8.46
CA ASP A 271 -12.44 -0.08 -8.35
C ASP A 271 -12.95 0.34 -9.73
N LEU A 272 -12.15 0.12 -10.78
CA LEU A 272 -12.56 0.26 -12.17
C LEU A 272 -13.66 -0.74 -12.54
N ARG A 273 -13.51 -2.02 -12.19
CA ARG A 273 -14.49 -3.08 -12.52
C ARG A 273 -15.84 -2.87 -11.83
N PHE A 274 -15.84 -2.34 -10.61
CA PHE A 274 -17.03 -2.02 -9.84
C PHE A 274 -17.59 -0.62 -10.13
N ASN A 275 -17.08 0.08 -11.16
CA ASN A 275 -17.54 1.41 -11.57
C ASN A 275 -17.51 2.44 -10.41
N LYS A 276 -16.50 2.39 -9.54
CA LYS A 276 -16.35 3.38 -8.44
C LYS A 276 -15.99 4.77 -8.96
N TYR A 277 -15.41 4.87 -10.15
CA TYR A 277 -15.12 6.14 -10.82
C TYR A 277 -16.35 6.66 -11.56
N GLN A 278 -16.90 7.78 -11.10
CA GLN A 278 -17.97 8.47 -11.82
C GLN A 278 -17.39 9.58 -12.69
N HIS A 279 -17.55 9.48 -14.00
CA HIS A 279 -17.15 10.55 -14.92
C HIS A 279 -18.10 11.75 -14.79
N LYS A 280 -17.55 12.95 -14.61
CA LYS A 280 -18.33 14.20 -14.48
C LYS A 280 -18.21 15.11 -15.70
N TRP A 281 -17.03 15.17 -16.32
CA TRP A 281 -16.78 16.07 -17.44
C TRP A 281 -15.61 15.61 -18.30
N GLY A 282 -15.66 15.93 -19.60
CA GLY A 282 -14.53 15.77 -20.52
C GLY A 282 -14.50 14.42 -21.25
N VAL A 283 -13.30 13.92 -21.51
CA VAL A 283 -13.07 12.66 -22.25
C VAL A 283 -13.14 11.45 -21.29
N PRO A 284 -14.01 10.45 -21.55
CA PRO A 284 -14.18 9.30 -20.66
C PRO A 284 -13.10 8.22 -20.87
N PHE A 285 -11.84 8.54 -20.56
CA PHE A 285 -10.68 7.65 -20.69
C PHE A 285 -10.87 6.25 -20.08
N LEU A 286 -11.55 6.14 -18.94
CA LEU A 286 -11.73 4.85 -18.26
C LEU A 286 -12.75 3.93 -18.93
N ALA A 287 -13.67 4.47 -19.74
CA ALA A 287 -14.79 3.70 -20.31
C ALA A 287 -14.35 2.59 -21.28
N ARG A 288 -13.13 2.67 -21.81
CA ARG A 288 -12.56 1.69 -22.76
C ARG A 288 -11.49 0.80 -22.12
N LEU A 289 -11.21 0.98 -20.83
CA LEU A 289 -10.22 0.18 -20.13
C LEU A 289 -10.88 -1.07 -19.57
N THR A 290 -10.22 -2.21 -19.72
CA THR A 290 -10.65 -3.47 -19.14
C THR A 290 -9.45 -4.08 -18.42
N PRO A 291 -9.45 -4.10 -17.07
CA PRO A 291 -8.39 -4.77 -16.33
C PRO A 291 -8.49 -6.29 -16.57
N SER A 292 -7.34 -6.96 -16.58
CA SER A 292 -7.34 -8.42 -16.66
C SER A 292 -7.85 -9.05 -15.37
N SER A 293 -8.40 -10.27 -15.45
CA SER A 293 -8.79 -11.07 -14.28
C SER A 293 -7.63 -11.19 -13.28
N GLN A 294 -6.41 -11.38 -13.77
CA GLN A 294 -5.21 -11.39 -12.94
C GLN A 294 -5.05 -10.11 -12.10
N GLN A 295 -5.26 -8.92 -12.66
CA GLN A 295 -5.14 -7.65 -11.91
C GLN A 295 -6.26 -7.47 -10.90
N ILE A 296 -7.48 -7.87 -11.26
CA ILE A 296 -8.66 -7.88 -10.39
C ILE A 296 -8.41 -8.77 -9.17
N LEU A 297 -8.04 -10.03 -9.40
CA LEU A 297 -7.80 -11.02 -8.34
C LEU A 297 -6.61 -10.63 -7.46
N ARG A 298 -5.55 -10.09 -8.06
CA ARG A 298 -4.40 -9.59 -7.30
C ARG A 298 -4.79 -8.45 -6.37
N GLN A 299 -5.59 -7.49 -6.82
CA GLN A 299 -6.07 -6.42 -5.95
C GLN A 299 -6.97 -6.98 -4.83
N ALA A 300 -7.84 -7.95 -5.13
CA ALA A 300 -8.70 -8.61 -4.13
C ALA A 300 -7.86 -9.31 -3.05
N ALA A 301 -6.76 -9.94 -3.46
CA ALA A 301 -5.85 -10.67 -2.58
C ALA A 301 -5.06 -9.78 -1.62
N ARG A 302 -4.89 -8.48 -1.94
CA ARG A 302 -4.11 -7.55 -1.11
C ARG A 302 -4.72 -7.37 0.27
N MET A 303 -6.04 -7.27 0.39
CA MET A 303 -6.71 -7.03 1.68
C MET A 303 -6.50 -8.18 2.68
N PRO A 304 -6.84 -9.46 2.38
CA PRO A 304 -6.58 -10.56 3.32
C PRO A 304 -5.10 -10.68 3.66
N SER A 305 -4.20 -10.52 2.68
CA SER A 305 -2.76 -10.59 2.90
C SER A 305 -2.24 -9.45 3.78
N TYR A 306 -2.72 -8.22 3.56
CA TYR A 306 -2.40 -7.06 4.40
C TYR A 306 -2.90 -7.26 5.84
N ILE A 307 -4.11 -7.77 6.03
CA ILE A 307 -4.62 -8.03 7.38
C ILE A 307 -3.75 -9.08 8.07
N LEU A 308 -3.42 -10.17 7.39
CA LEU A 308 -2.62 -11.27 7.90
C LEU A 308 -1.21 -10.87 8.33
N VAL A 309 -0.49 -10.16 7.47
CA VAL A 309 0.95 -9.88 7.64
C VAL A 309 1.20 -8.60 8.44
N GLU A 310 0.27 -7.65 8.36
CA GLU A 310 0.45 -6.32 8.91
C GLU A 310 -0.64 -5.99 9.93
N SER A 311 -1.88 -5.76 9.49
CA SER A 311 -2.85 -5.07 10.35
C SER A 311 -3.23 -5.85 11.61
N LEU A 312 -3.49 -7.16 11.52
CA LEU A 312 -3.86 -7.98 12.67
C LEU A 312 -2.67 -8.16 13.64
N PRO A 313 -1.46 -8.55 13.17
CA PRO A 313 -0.27 -8.53 14.01
C PRO A 313 -0.06 -7.18 14.68
N HIS A 314 -0.13 -6.07 13.94
CA HIS A 314 0.10 -4.74 14.47
C HIS A 314 -0.82 -4.42 15.65
N SER A 315 -2.13 -4.61 15.48
CA SER A 315 -3.11 -4.37 16.54
C SER A 315 -2.92 -5.33 17.71
N TYR A 316 -2.63 -6.60 17.45
CA TYR A 316 -2.52 -7.61 18.50
C TYR A 316 -1.24 -7.47 19.35
N LEU A 317 -0.11 -7.24 18.69
CA LEU A 317 1.20 -7.09 19.32
C LEU A 317 1.32 -5.84 20.19
N THR A 318 0.50 -4.82 19.93
CA THR A 318 0.53 -3.54 20.64
C THR A 318 -0.66 -3.33 21.58
N ALA A 319 -1.63 -4.24 21.60
CA ALA A 319 -2.80 -4.18 22.47
C ALA A 319 -2.39 -4.19 23.95
N ALA A 320 -2.64 -3.05 24.62
CA ALA A 320 -2.40 -2.90 26.05
C ALA A 320 -3.35 -3.78 26.83
N ASN A 321 -2.80 -4.59 27.74
CA ASN A 321 -3.53 -5.59 28.52
C ASN A 321 -4.43 -6.43 27.61
N ALA A 322 -3.88 -7.49 27.01
CA ALA A 322 -4.59 -8.50 26.21
C ALA A 322 -5.58 -9.35 27.06
N SER A 323 -6.38 -8.66 27.87
CA SER A 323 -7.59 -9.11 28.52
C SER A 323 -8.63 -9.49 27.47
N ASP A 324 -9.55 -10.36 27.86
CA ASP A 324 -10.61 -10.83 26.97
C ASP A 324 -11.43 -9.69 26.36
N ASP A 325 -11.68 -8.59 27.09
CA ASP A 325 -12.41 -7.43 26.57
C ASP A 325 -11.66 -6.70 25.44
N THR A 326 -10.36 -6.45 25.62
CA THR A 326 -9.52 -5.82 24.59
C THR A 326 -9.44 -6.71 23.35
N LEU A 327 -9.24 -8.02 23.56
CA LEU A 327 -9.18 -8.98 22.48
C LEU A 327 -10.54 -9.13 21.78
N HIS A 328 -11.65 -9.02 22.51
CA HIS A 328 -12.99 -9.05 21.93
C HIS A 328 -13.22 -7.91 20.95
N LYS A 329 -12.82 -6.67 21.30
CA LYS A 329 -12.90 -5.51 20.39
C LYS A 329 -12.07 -5.74 19.12
N LEU A 330 -10.83 -6.19 19.30
CA LEU A 330 -9.95 -6.51 18.19
C LEU A 330 -10.56 -7.60 17.28
N ILE A 331 -11.05 -8.69 17.86
CA ILE A 331 -11.73 -9.77 17.13
C ILE A 331 -12.92 -9.22 16.34
N HIS A 332 -13.76 -8.40 16.97
CA HIS A 332 -14.91 -7.79 16.32
C HIS A 332 -14.49 -6.95 15.09
N ASP A 333 -13.45 -6.12 15.24
CA ASP A 333 -12.97 -5.27 14.13
C ASP A 333 -12.46 -6.10 12.95
N PHE A 334 -11.70 -7.17 13.21
CA PHE A 334 -11.19 -8.04 12.14
C PHE A 334 -12.25 -8.96 11.55
N GLN A 335 -13.27 -9.36 12.32
CA GLN A 335 -14.45 -10.04 11.78
C GLN A 335 -15.20 -9.14 10.79
N ASN A 336 -15.36 -7.85 11.09
CA ASN A 336 -15.98 -6.89 10.16
C ASN A 336 -15.15 -6.70 8.88
N ARG A 337 -13.82 -6.65 9.00
CA ARG A 337 -12.94 -6.57 7.82
C ARG A 337 -13.00 -7.84 6.96
N MET A 338 -13.06 -9.02 7.58
CA MET A 338 -13.25 -10.28 6.84
C MET A 338 -14.63 -10.38 6.18
N LEU A 339 -15.67 -9.80 6.78
CA LEU A 339 -16.97 -9.70 6.13
C LEU A 339 -16.87 -8.89 4.82
N ASN A 340 -16.12 -7.79 4.81
CA ASN A 340 -15.88 -7.04 3.57
C ASN A 340 -15.15 -7.87 2.50
N ILE A 341 -14.17 -8.70 2.90
CA ILE A 341 -13.49 -9.64 1.98
C ILE A 341 -14.50 -10.64 1.41
N GLN A 342 -15.39 -11.18 2.25
CA GLN A 342 -16.42 -12.13 1.81
C GLN A 342 -17.42 -11.49 0.85
N LEU A 343 -17.88 -10.26 1.12
CA LEU A 343 -18.79 -9.52 0.26
C LEU A 343 -18.15 -9.17 -1.08
N GLU A 344 -16.88 -8.74 -1.08
CA GLU A 344 -16.12 -8.51 -2.31
C GLU A 344 -15.97 -9.79 -3.13
N ASN A 345 -15.62 -10.92 -2.48
CA ASN A 345 -15.53 -12.22 -3.14
C ASN A 345 -16.87 -12.68 -3.74
N GLU A 346 -17.98 -12.43 -3.05
CA GLU A 346 -19.31 -12.71 -3.59
C GLU A 346 -19.61 -11.89 -4.85
N LEU A 347 -19.21 -10.62 -4.89
CA LEU A 347 -19.32 -9.80 -6.09
C LEU A 347 -18.46 -10.35 -7.23
N LEU A 348 -17.23 -10.76 -6.96
CA LEU A 348 -16.35 -11.40 -7.95
C LEU A 348 -17.00 -12.65 -8.56
N PHE A 349 -17.59 -13.51 -7.72
CA PHE A 349 -18.29 -14.70 -8.18
C PHE A 349 -19.50 -14.34 -9.05
N ARG A 350 -20.35 -13.41 -8.60
CA ARG A 350 -21.54 -12.97 -9.36
C ARG A 350 -21.18 -12.35 -10.71
N LEU A 351 -20.01 -11.73 -10.82
CA LEU A 351 -19.49 -11.18 -12.07
C LEU A 351 -18.75 -12.20 -12.97
N GLY A 352 -18.68 -13.47 -12.56
CA GLY A 352 -18.00 -14.53 -13.30
C GLY A 352 -16.48 -14.37 -13.34
N LEU A 353 -15.89 -13.66 -12.37
CA LEU A 353 -14.45 -13.39 -12.28
C LEU A 353 -13.70 -14.42 -11.44
N ILE A 354 -14.42 -15.32 -10.77
CA ILE A 354 -13.87 -16.49 -10.08
C ILE A 354 -14.75 -17.71 -10.34
N PRO A 355 -14.17 -18.92 -10.41
CA PRO A 355 -14.84 -20.11 -10.92
C PRO A 355 -15.90 -20.70 -9.97
N ALA A 356 -15.83 -20.42 -8.67
CA ALA A 356 -16.73 -21.00 -7.69
C ALA A 356 -17.10 -20.01 -6.58
N LYS A 357 -18.35 -20.09 -6.11
CA LYS A 357 -18.78 -19.40 -4.89
C LYS A 357 -18.02 -20.02 -3.73
N PHE A 358 -17.15 -19.25 -3.11
CA PHE A 358 -16.23 -19.77 -2.10
C PHE A 358 -16.54 -19.17 -0.73
N VAL A 359 -16.82 -20.04 0.23
CA VAL A 359 -17.03 -19.74 1.64
C VAL A 359 -15.90 -20.45 2.40
N PRO A 360 -15.31 -19.84 3.45
CA PRO A 360 -14.33 -20.52 4.29
C PRO A 360 -14.79 -21.91 4.70
N PRO A 361 -13.89 -22.91 4.74
CA PRO A 361 -14.27 -24.32 4.94
C PRO A 361 -14.85 -24.58 6.33
N GLN A 362 -14.50 -23.74 7.31
CA GLN A 362 -15.04 -23.78 8.66
C GLN A 362 -15.53 -22.40 9.08
N PRO A 363 -16.61 -22.28 9.86
CA PRO A 363 -17.01 -21.02 10.46
C PRO A 363 -16.01 -20.61 11.54
N LEU A 364 -15.91 -19.30 11.80
CA LEU A 364 -15.15 -18.81 12.95
C LEU A 364 -15.79 -19.31 14.26
N PRO A 365 -14.99 -19.57 15.31
CA PRO A 365 -15.53 -20.03 16.58
C PRO A 365 -16.49 -19.03 17.21
N GLU A 366 -17.46 -19.57 17.96
CA GLU A 366 -18.51 -18.82 18.65
C GLU A 366 -17.95 -17.92 19.77
N ARG A 367 -18.81 -17.03 20.31
CA ARG A 367 -18.41 -16.00 21.29
C ARG A 367 -17.97 -16.57 22.64
N ASP A 368 -18.44 -17.76 22.98
CA ASP A 368 -18.10 -18.51 24.19
C ASP A 368 -16.69 -19.13 24.15
N THR A 369 -16.10 -19.24 22.95
CA THR A 369 -14.73 -19.73 22.77
C THR A 369 -13.73 -18.68 23.30
N PRO A 370 -12.65 -19.08 24.01
CA PRO A 370 -11.64 -18.15 24.51
C PRO A 370 -11.09 -17.21 23.44
N ALA A 371 -10.90 -15.93 23.78
CA ALA A 371 -10.52 -14.89 22.82
C ALA A 371 -9.22 -15.22 22.06
N LYS A 372 -8.24 -15.81 22.74
CA LYS A 372 -6.98 -16.27 22.13
C LYS A 372 -7.20 -17.31 21.03
N GLN A 373 -8.08 -18.30 21.24
CA GLN A 373 -8.40 -19.32 20.24
C GLN A 373 -9.16 -18.72 19.05
N ARG A 374 -10.10 -17.79 19.32
CA ARG A 374 -10.81 -17.05 18.26
C ARG A 374 -9.84 -16.25 17.38
N LEU A 375 -8.85 -15.60 17.99
CA LEU A 375 -7.79 -14.87 17.29
C LEU A 375 -6.97 -15.78 16.37
N LEU A 376 -6.55 -16.97 16.85
CA LEU A 376 -5.84 -17.95 16.02
C LEU A 376 -6.69 -18.40 14.82
N ALA A 377 -7.99 -18.62 15.02
CA ALA A 377 -8.90 -18.97 13.93
C ALA A 377 -9.00 -17.83 12.88
N ILE A 378 -8.96 -16.56 13.31
CA ILE A 378 -8.90 -15.42 12.38
C ILE A 378 -7.62 -15.45 11.54
N PHE A 379 -6.46 -15.69 12.15
CA PHE A 379 -5.21 -15.86 11.41
C PHE A 379 -5.31 -16.97 10.35
N GLN A 380 -5.85 -18.13 10.73
CA GLN A 380 -6.05 -19.27 9.81
C GLN A 380 -7.01 -18.94 8.66
N HIS A 381 -8.11 -18.22 8.94
CA HIS A 381 -9.05 -17.79 7.91
C HIS A 381 -8.42 -16.81 6.91
N LEU A 382 -7.58 -15.89 7.38
CA LEU A 382 -6.88 -14.94 6.52
C LEU A 382 -5.81 -15.64 5.67
N GLU A 383 -5.09 -16.62 6.24
CA GLU A 383 -4.16 -17.49 5.51
C GLU A 383 -4.87 -18.16 4.35
N TRP A 384 -6.02 -18.78 4.64
CA TRP A 384 -6.86 -19.47 3.65
C TRP A 384 -7.38 -18.52 2.55
N TRP A 385 -7.84 -17.32 2.91
CA TRP A 385 -8.30 -16.34 1.92
C TRP A 385 -7.19 -15.94 0.97
N ALA A 386 -5.99 -15.66 1.49
CA ALA A 386 -4.84 -15.32 0.66
C ALA A 386 -4.40 -16.50 -0.23
N ASP A 387 -4.57 -17.76 0.23
CA ASP A 387 -4.18 -18.95 -0.54
C ASP A 387 -5.17 -19.23 -1.66
N PHE A 388 -6.46 -19.02 -1.40
CA PHE A 388 -7.50 -19.09 -2.40
C PHE A 388 -7.19 -18.16 -3.59
N TYR A 389 -6.89 -16.89 -3.32
CA TYR A 389 -6.57 -15.94 -4.39
C TYR A 389 -5.27 -16.29 -5.11
N GLN A 390 -4.22 -16.72 -4.40
CA GLN A 390 -2.97 -17.15 -5.06
C GLN A 390 -3.20 -18.35 -5.97
N THR A 391 -3.94 -19.36 -5.51
CA THR A 391 -4.26 -20.56 -6.29
C THR A 391 -5.07 -20.20 -7.53
N THR A 392 -6.07 -19.33 -7.38
CA THR A 392 -6.91 -18.88 -8.49
C THR A 392 -6.08 -18.12 -9.54
N LEU A 393 -5.15 -17.26 -9.09
CA LEU A 393 -4.21 -16.56 -9.97
C LEU A 393 -3.31 -17.51 -10.77
N GLN A 394 -2.86 -18.61 -10.17
CA GLN A 394 -2.02 -19.62 -10.84
C GLN A 394 -2.79 -20.48 -11.85
N THR A 395 -4.11 -20.63 -11.68
CA THR A 395 -4.95 -21.36 -12.65
C THR A 395 -5.35 -20.52 -13.87
N GLU A 396 -5.26 -19.19 -13.79
CA GLU A 396 -5.56 -18.28 -14.89
C GLU A 396 -4.34 -17.88 -15.74
N SER A 397 -3.12 -18.18 -15.26
CA SER A 397 -1.84 -17.99 -15.96
C SER A 397 -1.48 -19.19 -16.81
#